data_AF-A0A845YLV2-F1
#
_entry.id   AF-A0A845YLV2-F1
#
_cell.length_a   1.000
_cell.length_b   1.000
_cell.length_c   1.000
_cell.angle_alpha   90.00
_cell.angle_beta   90.00
_cell.angle_gamma   90.00
#
_symmetry.space_group_name_H-M   'P 1'
#
loop_
_entity.id
_entity.type
_entity.pdbx_description
1 polymer ?
#
loop_
_entity_poly.entity_id
_entity_poly.type
_entity_poly.pdbx_seq_one_letter_code
_entity_poly.pdbx_strand_id
1 'polypeptide(L)'
;MNKIKSIITEEHSSQLHVWHKLGLNHATLIYLDAHLDLQHISESRIAKLKQCQTTEEIANLEKPHHMVPDQGYSYGIEDFLYAAYHLGMIDHVIWVHPLPEDEKNNPMDSIRMLQNLQGFSFNDLTSFEIIDNYVEANLLGLKVTICGYQDLSKLTLPENTFIDIDIDYFIALPQDRPGIDPKIVFNALKSLPLTYDTVTFTRSVTSGYMPLRYRFIADYMTALWQENQPEADHYSRIYQLDQMAQDGKLKEAKEGCLQELIDFPQCPVTYYLLSLCEDNPELAREYRQIAGDILPQYKPNVLRSTNAIMSRELNFDKETLVSLEKRLETEPLDAGETQLSHFSLGLLYSSLNDLNGALKHYQACQTIKKGIYPQLSLSIGALSLQKGQEAEAIPYLENALNDESTEPEAYTFLGHIYFKEAKYNLALDNLLMAKELLPGSKKPVKLLAQTYKELGDEDNYKFHLKKYQQMKFFLH
;
A
#
# COMPACT_ATOMS: atom_id res chain seq x y z
N MET A 1 10.54 -19.17 -30.58
CA MET A 1 10.43 -19.04 -29.11
C MET A 1 8.98 -18.71 -28.80
N ASN A 2 8.38 -19.37 -27.81
CA ASN A 2 7.05 -18.96 -27.36
C ASN A 2 7.16 -17.54 -26.79
N LYS A 3 6.22 -16.67 -27.17
CA LYS A 3 6.17 -15.29 -26.66
C LYS A 3 5.91 -15.35 -25.15
N ILE A 4 6.73 -14.67 -24.36
CA ILE A 4 6.53 -14.60 -22.90
C ILE A 4 5.17 -13.95 -22.63
N LYS A 5 4.38 -14.59 -21.78
CA LYS A 5 3.06 -14.12 -21.40
C LYS A 5 3.18 -13.05 -20.33
N SER A 6 2.57 -11.89 -20.56
CA SER A 6 2.46 -10.82 -19.58
C SER A 6 1.05 -10.80 -19.02
N ILE A 7 0.88 -10.78 -17.70
CA ILE A 7 -0.42 -10.63 -17.04
C ILE A 7 -0.37 -9.36 -16.20
N ILE A 8 -1.30 -8.44 -16.43
CA ILE A 8 -1.38 -7.16 -15.72
C ILE A 8 -2.62 -7.18 -14.82
N THR A 9 -2.45 -6.85 -13.54
CA THR A 9 -3.55 -6.55 -12.61
C THR A 9 -3.61 -5.06 -12.30
N GLU A 10 -4.77 -4.60 -11.81
CA GLU A 10 -4.97 -3.20 -11.41
C GLU A 10 -4.46 -2.92 -10.00
N GLU A 11 -4.65 -3.86 -9.08
CA GLU A 11 -4.19 -3.81 -7.70
C GLU A 11 -3.34 -5.05 -7.40
N HIS A 12 -2.42 -4.93 -6.44
CA HIS A 12 -1.40 -5.95 -6.21
C HIS A 12 -1.95 -7.22 -5.59
N SER A 13 -2.91 -7.07 -4.68
CA SER A 13 -3.61 -8.19 -4.03
C SER A 13 -4.20 -9.19 -5.03
N SER A 14 -4.64 -8.73 -6.20
CA SER A 14 -5.20 -9.59 -7.24
C SER A 14 -4.19 -10.62 -7.76
N GLN A 15 -2.89 -10.39 -7.55
CA GLN A 15 -1.85 -11.37 -7.89
C GLN A 15 -2.04 -12.68 -7.14
N LEU A 16 -2.61 -12.70 -5.93
CA LEU A 16 -2.84 -13.95 -5.20
C LEU A 16 -3.67 -14.95 -6.01
N HIS A 17 -4.81 -14.51 -6.55
CA HIS A 17 -5.69 -15.39 -7.33
C HIS A 17 -5.15 -15.61 -8.76
N VAL A 18 -4.33 -14.69 -9.30
CA VAL A 18 -3.58 -14.91 -10.55
C VAL A 18 -2.54 -16.01 -10.39
N TRP A 19 -1.74 -15.98 -9.32
CA TRP A 19 -0.73 -16.97 -8.99
C TRP A 19 -1.35 -18.34 -8.71
N HIS A 20 -2.48 -18.38 -8.01
CA HIS A 20 -3.28 -19.61 -7.87
C HIS A 20 -3.66 -20.19 -9.24
N LYS A 21 -4.14 -19.34 -10.16
CA LYS A 21 -4.53 -19.77 -11.52
C LYS A 21 -3.35 -20.25 -12.35
N LEU A 22 -2.16 -19.68 -12.13
CA LEU A 22 -0.91 -20.13 -12.74
C LEU A 22 -0.38 -21.42 -12.11
N GLY A 23 -0.92 -21.84 -10.96
CA GLY A 23 -0.53 -23.07 -10.28
C GLY A 23 0.83 -22.95 -9.58
N LEU A 24 1.17 -21.76 -9.08
CA LEU A 24 2.37 -21.59 -8.25
C LEU A 24 2.31 -22.53 -7.04
N ASN A 25 3.42 -23.20 -6.77
CA ASN A 25 3.54 -24.21 -5.73
C ASN A 25 4.97 -24.22 -5.21
N HIS A 26 5.17 -23.86 -3.94
CA HIS A 26 6.46 -23.80 -3.28
C HIS A 26 7.54 -23.06 -4.11
N ALA A 27 7.15 -21.93 -4.69
CA ALA A 27 8.01 -21.13 -5.56
C ALA A 27 8.94 -20.17 -4.81
N THR A 28 10.02 -19.79 -5.47
CA THR A 28 10.79 -18.57 -5.15
C THR A 28 10.24 -17.41 -5.97
N LEU A 29 9.91 -16.29 -5.32
CA LEU A 29 9.36 -15.11 -5.97
C LEU A 29 10.42 -14.00 -6.01
N ILE A 30 10.83 -13.58 -7.20
CA ILE A 30 11.51 -12.29 -7.38
C ILE A 30 10.42 -11.22 -7.42
N TYR A 31 10.39 -10.41 -6.37
CA TYR A 31 9.32 -9.46 -6.08
C TYR A 31 9.86 -8.03 -6.14
N LEU A 32 9.49 -7.29 -7.18
CA LEU A 32 9.90 -5.89 -7.38
C LEU A 32 8.77 -4.98 -6.95
N ASP A 33 8.97 -4.27 -5.84
CA ASP A 33 7.95 -3.43 -5.23
C ASP A 33 8.64 -2.42 -4.30
N ALA A 34 8.09 -1.20 -4.21
CA ALA A 34 8.52 -0.21 -3.22
C ALA A 34 8.17 -0.62 -1.78
N HIS A 35 7.17 -1.48 -1.60
CA HIS A 35 6.65 -1.96 -0.33
C HIS A 35 6.85 -3.48 -0.19
N LEU A 36 6.85 -3.95 1.06
CA LEU A 36 6.81 -5.38 1.35
C LEU A 36 5.41 -5.69 1.87
N ASP A 37 4.54 -6.19 0.98
CA ASP A 37 3.12 -6.50 1.22
C ASP A 37 2.91 -7.78 2.05
N LEU A 38 3.64 -7.84 3.17
CA LEU A 38 3.72 -8.96 4.09
C LEU A 38 3.28 -8.50 5.48
N GLN A 39 1.97 -8.53 5.71
CA GLN A 39 1.38 -8.36 7.04
C GLN A 39 0.67 -9.63 7.50
N HIS A 40 0.56 -9.79 8.81
CA HIS A 40 -0.06 -10.95 9.41
C HIS A 40 -1.58 -10.97 9.17
N ILE A 41 -2.10 -12.11 8.70
CA ILE A 41 -3.54 -12.40 8.58
C ILE A 41 -3.94 -13.38 9.68
N SER A 42 -5.08 -13.17 10.33
CA SER A 42 -5.56 -14.06 11.39
C SER A 42 -5.76 -15.52 10.91
N GLU A 43 -5.57 -16.47 11.84
CA GLU A 43 -5.75 -17.90 11.55
C GLU A 43 -7.13 -18.21 10.96
N SER A 44 -8.16 -17.48 11.38
CA SER A 44 -9.52 -17.66 10.89
C SER A 44 -9.69 -17.27 9.41
N ARG A 45 -9.05 -16.17 8.97
CA ARG A 45 -9.05 -15.69 7.59
C ARG A 45 -8.20 -16.60 6.70
N ILE A 46 -7.03 -17.03 7.19
CA ILE A 46 -6.20 -18.05 6.50
C ILE A 46 -6.96 -19.38 6.36
N ALA A 47 -7.71 -19.80 7.38
CA ALA A 47 -8.50 -21.02 7.32
C ALA A 47 -9.60 -20.95 6.25
N LYS A 48 -10.22 -19.78 6.03
CA LYS A 48 -11.17 -19.57 4.92
C LYS A 48 -10.49 -19.72 3.56
N LEU A 49 -9.32 -19.10 3.38
CA LEU A 49 -8.54 -19.20 2.14
C LEU A 49 -8.17 -20.66 1.83
N LYS A 50 -7.75 -21.43 2.84
CA LYS A 50 -7.42 -22.86 2.69
C LYS A 50 -8.61 -23.74 2.33
N GLN A 51 -9.85 -23.26 2.49
CA GLN A 51 -11.06 -23.99 2.11
C GLN A 51 -11.45 -23.75 0.65
N CYS A 52 -10.92 -22.70 0.01
CA CYS A 52 -11.15 -22.42 -1.40
C CYS A 52 -10.55 -23.53 -2.27
N GLN A 53 -11.31 -23.98 -3.27
CA GLN A 53 -10.91 -24.98 -4.26
C GLN A 53 -10.64 -24.37 -5.63
N THR A 54 -11.14 -23.17 -5.87
CA THR A 54 -11.07 -22.48 -7.15
C THR A 54 -10.45 -21.09 -7.02
N THR A 55 -9.85 -20.60 -8.10
CA THR A 55 -9.36 -19.21 -8.20
C THR A 55 -10.47 -18.18 -7.89
N GLU A 56 -11.70 -18.46 -8.30
CA GLU A 56 -12.83 -17.54 -8.11
C GLU A 56 -13.23 -17.43 -6.64
N GLU A 57 -13.19 -18.53 -5.89
CA GLU A 57 -13.42 -18.52 -4.44
C GLU A 57 -12.34 -17.72 -3.69
N ILE A 58 -11.07 -17.83 -4.12
CA ILE A 58 -9.99 -17.00 -3.55
C ILE A 58 -10.24 -15.52 -3.89
N ALA A 59 -10.52 -15.20 -5.16
CA ALA A 59 -10.78 -13.83 -5.59
C ALA A 59 -11.97 -13.19 -4.85
N ASN A 60 -13.01 -13.96 -4.51
CA ASN A 60 -14.14 -13.48 -3.73
C ASN A 60 -13.80 -13.13 -2.26
N LEU A 61 -12.63 -13.54 -1.77
CA LEU A 61 -12.11 -13.18 -0.46
C LEU A 61 -11.12 -11.99 -0.51
N GLU A 62 -10.83 -11.45 -1.69
CA GLU A 62 -10.04 -10.21 -1.84
C GLU A 62 -10.85 -8.99 -1.40
N LYS A 63 -10.21 -8.06 -0.69
CA LYS A 63 -10.80 -6.75 -0.42
C LYS A 63 -11.00 -6.01 -1.74
N PRO A 64 -12.23 -5.54 -2.05
CA PRO A 64 -12.48 -4.82 -3.30
C PRO A 64 -11.81 -3.44 -3.34
N HIS A 65 -11.36 -2.93 -2.19
CA HIS A 65 -10.58 -1.71 -2.05
C HIS A 65 -9.88 -1.72 -0.68
N HIS A 66 -8.64 -1.23 -0.58
CA HIS A 66 -7.84 -1.24 0.67
C HIS A 66 -8.52 -0.58 1.87
N MET A 67 -9.34 0.44 1.60
CA MET A 67 -10.14 1.13 2.64
C MET A 67 -11.28 0.29 3.22
N VAL A 68 -11.70 -0.77 2.54
CA VAL A 68 -12.83 -1.59 3.01
C VAL A 68 -12.36 -2.39 4.23
N PRO A 69 -13.16 -2.50 5.31
CA PRO A 69 -12.80 -3.33 6.45
C PRO A 69 -12.71 -4.82 6.08
N ASP A 70 -12.01 -5.62 6.88
CA ASP A 70 -11.76 -7.06 6.65
C ASP A 70 -13.02 -7.95 6.86
N GLN A 71 -14.23 -7.36 6.87
CA GLN A 71 -15.54 -7.93 7.17
C GLN A 71 -16.02 -9.00 6.18
N GLY A 72 -15.40 -10.17 6.22
CA GLY A 72 -15.70 -11.30 5.34
C GLY A 72 -14.63 -11.54 4.28
N TYR A 73 -13.77 -10.56 4.05
CA TYR A 73 -12.58 -10.69 3.21
C TYR A 73 -11.45 -11.36 4.00
N SER A 74 -10.48 -11.92 3.30
CA SER A 74 -9.36 -12.64 3.89
C SER A 74 -8.01 -12.01 3.58
N TYR A 75 -7.87 -11.19 2.54
CA TYR A 75 -6.61 -10.52 2.20
C TYR A 75 -6.83 -9.23 1.41
N GLY A 76 -5.82 -8.37 1.40
CA GLY A 76 -5.75 -7.06 0.74
C GLY A 76 -4.38 -6.79 0.14
N ILE A 77 -4.15 -5.53 -0.25
CA ILE A 77 -2.88 -5.11 -0.85
C ILE A 77 -1.74 -5.22 0.16
N GLU A 78 -2.04 -5.12 1.44
CA GLU A 78 -1.08 -5.06 2.54
C GLU A 78 -0.54 -6.43 3.00
N ASP A 79 -1.22 -7.54 2.66
CA ASP A 79 -1.02 -8.84 3.32
C ASP A 79 -1.05 -10.07 2.38
N PHE A 80 -1.22 -9.88 1.07
CA PHE A 80 -1.41 -11.00 0.15
C PHE A 80 -0.20 -11.93 0.03
N LEU A 81 1.04 -11.47 0.31
CA LEU A 81 2.21 -12.35 0.37
C LEU A 81 2.12 -13.35 1.53
N TYR A 82 1.55 -12.94 2.67
CA TYR A 82 1.30 -13.83 3.79
C TYR A 82 0.25 -14.90 3.42
N ALA A 83 -0.81 -14.50 2.72
CA ALA A 83 -1.79 -15.44 2.18
C ALA A 83 -1.15 -16.43 1.18
N ALA A 84 -0.31 -15.95 0.26
CA ALA A 84 0.37 -16.78 -0.74
C ALA A 84 1.27 -17.84 -0.08
N TYR A 85 2.03 -17.45 0.94
CA TYR A 85 2.85 -18.35 1.74
C TYR A 85 2.00 -19.43 2.42
N HIS A 86 0.92 -19.04 3.11
CA HIS A 86 0.08 -19.99 3.83
C HIS A 86 -0.76 -20.92 2.94
N LEU A 87 -0.96 -20.56 1.67
CA LEU A 87 -1.56 -21.40 0.65
C LEU A 87 -0.52 -22.32 -0.04
N GLY A 88 0.76 -22.22 0.31
CA GLY A 88 1.84 -23.04 -0.25
C GLY A 88 2.23 -22.63 -1.67
N MET A 89 1.89 -21.42 -2.11
CA MET A 89 2.26 -20.93 -3.45
C MET A 89 3.74 -20.54 -3.52
N ILE A 90 4.24 -19.94 -2.45
CA ILE A 90 5.62 -19.44 -2.33
C ILE A 90 6.22 -19.90 -1.00
N ASP A 91 7.52 -20.17 -0.98
CA ASP A 91 8.29 -20.46 0.24
C ASP A 91 9.39 -19.42 0.50
N HIS A 92 9.73 -18.63 -0.51
CA HIS A 92 10.81 -17.66 -0.47
C HIS A 92 10.48 -16.44 -1.32
N VAL A 93 10.56 -15.25 -0.72
CA VAL A 93 10.49 -13.97 -1.43
C VAL A 93 11.88 -13.35 -1.50
N ILE A 94 12.34 -13.06 -2.71
CA ILE A 94 13.46 -12.15 -2.97
C ILE A 94 12.84 -10.78 -3.21
N TRP A 95 12.73 -9.99 -2.13
CA TRP A 95 12.25 -8.62 -2.21
C TRP A 95 13.35 -7.72 -2.74
N VAL A 96 13.14 -7.27 -3.97
CA VAL A 96 14.00 -6.33 -4.67
C VAL A 96 13.43 -4.95 -4.38
N HIS A 97 14.04 -4.23 -3.45
CA HIS A 97 13.61 -2.88 -3.10
C HIS A 97 14.26 -1.86 -4.04
N PRO A 98 13.58 -0.75 -4.35
CA PRO A 98 14.08 0.23 -5.32
C PRO A 98 15.34 0.93 -4.80
N LEU A 99 16.38 0.95 -5.62
CA LEU A 99 17.64 1.66 -5.37
C LEU A 99 17.93 2.63 -6.53
N PRO A 100 18.32 3.88 -6.24
CA PRO A 100 18.85 4.78 -7.26
C PRO A 100 19.99 4.13 -8.06
N GLU A 101 20.10 4.45 -9.35
CA GLU A 101 21.09 3.82 -10.26
C GLU A 101 22.54 3.92 -9.75
N ASP A 102 22.88 5.04 -9.11
CA ASP A 102 24.21 5.31 -8.58
C ASP A 102 24.44 4.78 -7.15
N GLU A 103 23.41 4.20 -6.52
CA GLU A 103 23.48 3.69 -5.16
C GLU A 103 23.65 2.17 -5.12
N LYS A 104 24.47 1.72 -4.18
CA LYS A 104 24.63 0.30 -3.87
C LYS A 104 23.73 -0.06 -2.72
N ASN A 105 23.21 -1.29 -2.72
CA ASN A 105 22.47 -1.79 -1.59
C ASN A 105 23.34 -1.76 -0.33
N ASN A 106 22.79 -1.18 0.74
CA ASN A 106 23.39 -1.20 2.06
C ASN A 106 22.52 -2.09 2.96
N PRO A 107 22.96 -3.30 3.33
CA PRO A 107 22.21 -4.22 4.18
C PRO A 107 21.68 -3.59 5.48
N MET A 108 22.43 -2.64 6.05
CA MET A 108 22.00 -1.97 7.28
C MET A 108 20.81 -1.04 7.08
N ASP A 109 20.68 -0.43 5.90
CA ASP A 109 19.54 0.44 5.60
C ASP A 109 18.29 -0.41 5.33
N SER A 110 18.45 -1.58 4.67
CA SER A 110 17.37 -2.57 4.55
C SER A 110 16.84 -3.06 5.90
N ILE A 111 17.75 -3.36 6.85
CA ILE A 111 17.35 -3.76 8.21
C ILE A 111 16.60 -2.64 8.92
N ARG A 112 17.08 -1.40 8.84
CA ARG A 112 16.41 -0.24 9.46
C ARG A 112 15.02 0.00 8.88
N MET A 113 14.88 -0.14 7.56
CA MET A 113 13.60 -0.05 6.88
C MET A 113 12.61 -1.06 7.46
N LEU A 114 12.99 -2.34 7.56
CA LEU A 114 12.14 -3.38 8.16
C LEU A 114 11.85 -3.17 9.65
N GLN A 115 12.81 -2.68 10.43
CA GLN A 115 12.60 -2.38 11.85
C GLN A 115 11.57 -1.26 12.08
N ASN A 116 11.34 -0.41 11.08
CA ASN A 116 10.33 0.64 11.12
C ASN A 116 8.95 0.15 10.62
N LEU A 117 8.88 -1.00 9.95
CA LEU A 117 7.61 -1.61 9.57
C LEU A 117 6.88 -2.16 10.80
N GLN A 118 5.58 -1.96 10.83
CA GLN A 118 4.72 -2.53 11.88
C GLN A 118 4.38 -4.00 11.55
N GLY A 119 3.95 -4.76 12.55
CA GLY A 119 3.48 -6.14 12.36
C GLY A 119 4.52 -7.24 12.57
N PHE A 120 5.81 -6.91 12.64
CA PHE A 120 6.86 -7.90 12.95
C PHE A 120 7.11 -8.07 14.44
N SER A 121 7.29 -9.32 14.87
CA SER A 121 7.65 -9.64 16.25
C SER A 121 9.12 -9.33 16.53
N PHE A 122 9.49 -9.31 17.81
CA PHE A 122 10.90 -9.18 18.19
C PHE A 122 11.76 -10.31 17.60
N ASN A 123 11.22 -11.53 17.50
CA ASN A 123 11.96 -12.65 16.95
C ASN A 123 12.24 -12.45 15.45
N ASP A 124 11.24 -12.00 14.68
CA ASP A 124 11.39 -11.68 13.25
C ASP A 124 12.50 -10.64 13.07
N LEU A 125 12.46 -9.55 13.84
CA LEU A 125 13.43 -8.46 13.78
C LEU A 125 14.84 -8.82 14.28
N THR A 126 15.03 -10.03 14.83
CA THR A 126 16.35 -10.56 15.21
C THR A 126 16.83 -11.68 14.30
N SER A 127 16.04 -12.06 13.28
CA SER A 127 16.39 -13.13 12.32
C SER A 127 17.36 -12.69 11.23
N PHE A 128 17.72 -11.41 11.17
CA PHE A 128 18.50 -10.84 10.07
C PHE A 128 19.92 -11.42 10.00
N GLU A 129 20.27 -11.93 8.83
CA GLU A 129 21.61 -12.35 8.46
C GLU A 129 22.10 -11.52 7.28
N ILE A 130 23.21 -10.81 7.45
CA ILE A 130 23.84 -10.04 6.38
C ILE A 130 24.78 -10.97 5.61
N ILE A 131 24.55 -11.11 4.30
CA ILE A 131 25.37 -11.90 3.39
C ILE A 131 25.87 -10.99 2.28
N ASP A 132 27.15 -10.62 2.34
CA ASP A 132 27.78 -9.63 1.46
C ASP A 132 26.97 -8.31 1.38
N ASN A 133 26.21 -8.13 0.31
CA ASN A 133 25.43 -6.93 0.01
C ASN A 133 23.93 -7.13 0.16
N TYR A 134 23.46 -8.29 0.62
CA TYR A 134 22.03 -8.55 0.81
C TYR A 134 21.74 -9.06 2.23
N VAL A 135 20.46 -9.06 2.58
CA VAL A 135 19.98 -9.52 3.89
C VAL A 135 19.09 -10.74 3.68
N GLU A 136 19.27 -11.78 4.47
CA GLU A 136 18.27 -12.84 4.65
C GLU A 136 17.56 -12.68 5.98
N ALA A 137 16.28 -12.98 6.02
CA ALA A 137 15.43 -12.91 7.19
C ALA A 137 14.37 -14.00 7.15
N ASN A 138 13.81 -14.31 8.32
CA ASN A 138 12.58 -15.08 8.43
C ASN A 138 11.53 -14.16 9.08
N LEU A 139 10.56 -13.74 8.27
CA LEU A 139 9.54 -12.77 8.67
C LEU A 139 8.19 -13.47 8.62
N LEU A 140 7.52 -13.57 9.78
CA LEU A 140 6.21 -14.22 9.90
C LEU A 140 6.21 -15.69 9.38
N GLY A 141 7.38 -16.34 9.43
CA GLY A 141 7.57 -17.71 8.93
C GLY A 141 7.99 -17.81 7.47
N LEU A 142 7.93 -16.74 6.69
CA LEU A 142 8.35 -16.69 5.29
C LEU A 142 9.84 -16.33 5.19
N LYS A 143 10.61 -17.09 4.39
CA LYS A 143 11.98 -16.73 4.05
C LYS A 143 11.96 -15.49 3.16
N VAL A 144 12.70 -14.44 3.54
CA VAL A 144 12.84 -13.20 2.79
C VAL A 144 14.30 -12.90 2.53
N THR A 145 14.67 -12.66 1.27
CA THR A 145 15.96 -12.09 0.85
C THR A 145 15.73 -10.66 0.38
N ILE A 146 16.54 -9.72 0.85
CA ILE A 146 16.39 -8.29 0.56
C ILE A 146 17.64 -7.81 -0.17
N CYS A 147 17.47 -7.34 -1.41
CA CYS A 147 18.59 -6.91 -2.23
C CYS A 147 18.20 -5.81 -3.22
N GLY A 148 19.19 -5.20 -3.86
CA GLY A 148 18.99 -4.39 -5.05
C GLY A 148 18.89 -5.24 -6.32
N TYR A 149 18.33 -4.69 -7.40
CA TYR A 149 18.28 -5.39 -8.69
C TYR A 149 19.68 -5.74 -9.22
N GLN A 150 20.71 -4.95 -8.87
CA GLN A 150 22.10 -5.22 -9.26
C GLN A 150 22.68 -6.49 -8.61
N ASP A 151 22.13 -6.91 -7.47
CA ASP A 151 22.61 -8.06 -6.71
C ASP A 151 21.94 -9.38 -7.12
N LEU A 152 20.86 -9.35 -7.91
CA LEU A 152 20.13 -10.55 -8.35
C LEU A 152 21.03 -11.58 -9.05
N SER A 153 22.00 -11.11 -9.85
CA SER A 153 22.95 -11.98 -10.56
C SER A 153 23.91 -12.75 -9.64
N LYS A 154 24.02 -12.35 -8.37
CA LYS A 154 24.86 -13.00 -7.36
C LYS A 154 24.10 -14.09 -6.59
N LEU A 155 22.77 -14.08 -6.64
CA LEU A 155 21.94 -15.03 -5.93
C LEU A 155 21.93 -16.38 -6.65
N THR A 156 21.85 -17.46 -5.88
CA THR A 156 21.55 -18.79 -6.42
C THR A 156 20.05 -18.92 -6.56
N LEU A 157 19.56 -18.88 -7.80
CA LEU A 157 18.13 -18.92 -8.09
C LEU A 157 17.69 -20.36 -8.44
N PRO A 158 16.68 -20.92 -7.74
CA PRO A 158 16.09 -22.22 -8.09
C PRO A 158 15.40 -22.19 -9.47
N GLU A 159 15.23 -23.35 -10.10
CA GLU A 159 14.48 -23.46 -11.36
C GLU A 159 13.02 -22.96 -11.22
N ASN A 160 12.39 -23.24 -10.07
CA ASN A 160 11.02 -22.81 -9.74
C ASN A 160 10.98 -21.35 -9.23
N THR A 161 11.44 -20.41 -10.05
CA THR A 161 11.50 -18.98 -9.73
C THR A 161 10.56 -18.17 -10.64
N PHE A 162 9.75 -17.32 -10.04
CA PHE A 162 8.77 -16.44 -10.72
C PHE A 162 9.15 -14.98 -10.54
N ILE A 163 8.69 -14.14 -11.47
CA ILE A 163 8.93 -12.69 -11.44
C ILE A 163 7.58 -11.99 -11.37
N ASP A 164 7.42 -11.14 -10.36
CA ASP A 164 6.29 -10.23 -10.19
C ASP A 164 6.81 -8.81 -9.97
N ILE A 165 6.14 -7.82 -10.57
CA ILE A 165 6.59 -6.43 -10.60
C ILE A 165 5.40 -5.50 -10.35
N ASP A 166 5.39 -4.81 -9.21
CA ASP A 166 4.60 -3.58 -9.07
C ASP A 166 5.34 -2.42 -9.76
N ILE A 167 4.60 -1.58 -10.46
CA ILE A 167 5.17 -0.46 -11.18
C ILE A 167 5.55 0.72 -10.27
N ASP A 168 5.08 0.74 -9.03
CA ASP A 168 5.52 1.74 -8.06
C ASP A 168 7.04 1.64 -7.77
N TYR A 169 7.64 0.47 -7.98
CA TYR A 169 9.09 0.21 -7.94
C TYR A 169 9.89 1.19 -8.81
N PHE A 170 9.33 1.66 -9.93
CA PHE A 170 10.03 2.55 -10.87
C PHE A 170 9.90 4.04 -10.53
N ILE A 171 9.10 4.39 -9.52
CA ILE A 171 8.76 5.78 -9.19
C ILE A 171 9.34 6.15 -7.83
N ALA A 172 10.02 7.30 -7.78
CA ALA A 172 10.44 7.91 -6.52
C ALA A 172 9.23 8.52 -5.81
N LEU A 173 8.68 7.79 -4.84
CA LEU A 173 7.63 8.25 -3.95
C LEU A 173 8.24 8.84 -2.65
N PRO A 174 7.65 9.90 -2.07
CA PRO A 174 6.42 10.60 -2.47
C PRO A 174 6.62 11.75 -3.48
N GLN A 175 7.80 11.87 -4.11
CA GLN A 175 8.07 12.99 -5.02
C GLN A 175 7.33 12.90 -6.35
N ASP A 176 6.71 11.74 -6.65
CA ASP A 176 5.99 11.43 -7.87
C ASP A 176 6.84 11.61 -9.13
N ARG A 177 8.10 11.17 -9.06
CA ARG A 177 9.07 11.34 -10.16
C ARG A 177 9.55 10.02 -10.72
N PRO A 178 10.00 10.00 -11.98
CA PRO A 178 10.77 8.89 -12.52
C PRO A 178 11.94 8.55 -11.58
N GLY A 179 12.00 7.31 -11.10
CA GLY A 179 13.04 6.80 -10.20
C GLY A 179 14.11 6.03 -10.97
N ILE A 180 13.76 4.83 -11.43
CA ILE A 180 14.64 3.91 -12.17
C ILE A 180 14.01 3.63 -13.53
N ASP A 181 14.79 3.72 -14.62
CA ASP A 181 14.26 3.38 -15.95
C ASP A 181 13.86 1.90 -15.99
N PRO A 182 12.59 1.58 -16.32
CA PRO A 182 12.12 0.20 -16.43
C PRO A 182 12.98 -0.70 -17.35
N LYS A 183 13.62 -0.13 -18.39
CA LYS A 183 14.50 -0.87 -19.31
C LYS A 183 15.77 -1.39 -18.64
N ILE A 184 16.33 -0.67 -17.68
CA ILE A 184 17.54 -1.09 -16.96
C ILE A 184 17.25 -2.35 -16.16
N VAL A 185 16.13 -2.31 -15.42
CA VAL A 185 15.68 -3.42 -14.57
C VAL A 185 15.26 -4.61 -15.43
N PHE A 186 14.55 -4.38 -16.53
CA PHE A 186 14.26 -5.42 -17.52
C PHE A 186 15.53 -6.12 -18.02
N ASN A 187 16.58 -5.37 -18.38
CA ASN A 187 17.84 -5.95 -18.84
C ASN A 187 18.52 -6.79 -17.76
N ALA A 188 18.50 -6.33 -16.51
CA ALA A 188 19.02 -7.09 -15.37
C ALA A 188 18.26 -8.42 -15.20
N LEU A 189 16.93 -8.39 -15.21
CA LEU A 189 16.08 -9.58 -15.09
C LEU A 189 16.27 -10.55 -16.27
N LYS A 190 16.32 -10.04 -17.51
CA LYS A 190 16.54 -10.84 -18.72
C LYS A 190 17.90 -11.52 -18.77
N SER A 191 18.89 -11.01 -18.04
CA SER A 191 20.23 -11.60 -17.93
C SER A 191 20.32 -12.76 -16.95
N LEU A 192 19.31 -12.95 -16.09
CA LEU A 192 19.30 -14.02 -15.11
C LEU A 192 19.19 -15.39 -15.80
N PRO A 193 19.83 -16.44 -15.24
CA PRO A 193 19.80 -17.78 -15.81
C PRO A 193 18.49 -18.51 -15.49
N LEU A 194 17.35 -17.85 -15.75
CA LEU A 194 16.01 -18.34 -15.47
C LEU A 194 15.30 -18.75 -16.76
N THR A 195 14.44 -19.76 -16.65
CA THR A 195 13.45 -20.06 -17.68
C THR A 195 12.10 -19.64 -17.16
N TYR A 196 11.50 -18.62 -17.77
CA TYR A 196 10.16 -18.16 -17.43
C TYR A 196 9.33 -18.02 -18.70
N ASP A 197 8.08 -18.46 -18.65
CA ASP A 197 7.10 -18.31 -19.73
C ASP A 197 6.07 -17.23 -19.44
N THR A 198 6.03 -16.73 -18.19
CA THR A 198 5.06 -15.77 -17.68
C THR A 198 5.74 -14.78 -16.74
N VAL A 199 5.37 -13.50 -16.85
CA VAL A 199 5.70 -12.45 -15.88
C VAL A 199 4.42 -11.69 -15.52
N THR A 200 4.25 -11.40 -14.23
CA THR A 200 3.10 -10.64 -13.72
C THR A 200 3.50 -9.20 -13.41
N PHE A 201 2.57 -8.28 -13.68
CA PHE A 201 2.72 -6.85 -13.43
C PHE A 201 1.50 -6.32 -12.69
N THR A 202 1.69 -5.34 -11.83
CA THR A 202 0.62 -4.63 -11.12
C THR A 202 0.69 -3.14 -11.44
N ARG A 203 -0.45 -2.45 -11.55
CA ARG A 203 -0.49 -0.99 -11.76
C ARG A 203 -0.56 -0.17 -10.46
N SER A 204 -1.36 -0.58 -9.48
CA SER A 204 -1.55 0.13 -8.19
C SER A 204 -1.99 1.59 -8.31
N VAL A 205 -2.66 1.94 -9.42
CA VAL A 205 -3.10 3.32 -9.74
C VAL A 205 -4.54 3.58 -9.27
N THR A 206 -5.40 2.57 -9.29
CA THR A 206 -6.85 2.80 -9.09
C THR A 206 -7.14 3.17 -7.64
N SER A 207 -6.47 2.50 -6.71
CA SER A 207 -6.45 2.80 -5.28
C SER A 207 -5.79 4.14 -4.92
N GLY A 208 -5.03 4.77 -5.83
CA GLY A 208 -4.41 6.09 -5.62
C GLY A 208 -3.01 6.07 -5.00
N TYR A 209 -2.44 4.91 -4.73
CA TYR A 209 -1.05 4.76 -4.25
C TYR A 209 -0.04 5.23 -5.30
N MET A 210 -0.33 4.97 -6.57
CA MET A 210 0.56 5.28 -7.69
C MET A 210 0.00 6.43 -8.56
N PRO A 211 0.82 7.42 -8.97
CA PRO A 211 0.36 8.52 -9.80
C PRO A 211 -0.19 8.04 -11.16
N LEU A 212 -1.41 8.45 -11.51
CA LEU A 212 -2.08 8.04 -12.76
C LEU A 212 -1.23 8.26 -14.03
N ARG A 213 -0.35 9.27 -14.05
CA ARG A 213 0.57 9.53 -15.18
C ARG A 213 1.47 8.36 -15.55
N TYR A 214 1.73 7.44 -14.62
CA TYR A 214 2.68 6.35 -14.81
C TYR A 214 2.03 4.98 -15.00
N ARG A 215 0.70 4.92 -15.05
CA ARG A 215 -0.08 3.71 -15.33
C ARG A 215 0.46 2.89 -16.51
N PHE A 216 1.01 3.57 -17.51
CA PHE A 216 1.55 2.98 -18.73
C PHE A 216 2.83 2.16 -18.52
N ILE A 217 3.50 2.23 -17.36
CA ILE A 217 4.74 1.50 -17.12
C ILE A 217 4.52 -0.02 -17.21
N ALA A 218 3.34 -0.53 -16.81
CA ALA A 218 3.01 -1.95 -16.99
C ALA A 218 2.93 -2.34 -18.48
N ASP A 219 2.42 -1.43 -19.32
CA ASP A 219 2.36 -1.61 -20.78
C ASP A 219 3.76 -1.49 -21.41
N TYR A 220 4.60 -0.58 -20.90
CA TYR A 220 6.00 -0.45 -21.29
C TYR A 220 6.78 -1.73 -21.02
N MET A 221 6.67 -2.26 -19.80
CA MET A 221 7.30 -3.53 -19.42
C MET A 221 6.76 -4.66 -20.29
N THR A 222 5.45 -4.75 -20.48
CA THR A 222 4.84 -5.74 -21.38
C THR A 222 5.46 -5.68 -22.79
N ALA A 223 5.63 -4.49 -23.38
CA ALA A 223 6.27 -4.33 -24.69
C ALA A 223 7.73 -4.83 -24.70
N LEU A 224 8.51 -4.58 -23.64
CA LEU A 224 9.88 -5.07 -23.48
C LEU A 224 9.96 -6.60 -23.45
N TRP A 225 9.14 -7.26 -22.61
CA TRP A 225 9.11 -8.74 -22.51
C TRP A 225 8.58 -9.41 -23.78
N GLN A 226 7.69 -8.74 -24.49
CA GLN A 226 7.13 -9.19 -25.75
C GLN A 226 8.02 -8.90 -26.96
N GLU A 227 9.17 -8.26 -26.75
CA GLU A 227 10.11 -7.81 -27.77
C GLU A 227 9.47 -6.91 -28.84
N ASN A 228 8.42 -6.15 -28.45
CA ASN A 228 7.74 -5.19 -29.31
C ASN A 228 8.48 -3.83 -29.27
N GLN A 229 9.58 -3.75 -30.04
CA GLN A 229 10.46 -2.57 -30.02
C GLN A 229 9.75 -1.24 -30.33
N PRO A 230 8.86 -1.12 -31.33
CA PRO A 230 8.14 0.13 -31.59
C PRO A 230 7.36 0.66 -30.38
N GLU A 231 6.62 -0.21 -29.67
CA GLU A 231 5.88 0.17 -28.46
C GLU A 231 6.81 0.44 -27.28
N ALA A 232 7.86 -0.37 -27.09
CA ALA A 232 8.83 -0.15 -26.03
C ALA A 232 9.55 1.19 -26.19
N ASP A 233 9.96 1.54 -27.41
CA ASP A 233 10.60 2.82 -27.70
C ASP A 233 9.63 3.99 -27.53
N HIS A 234 8.35 3.82 -27.90
CA HIS A 234 7.30 4.81 -27.64
C HIS A 234 7.14 5.11 -26.15
N TYR A 235 6.93 4.08 -25.32
CA TYR A 235 6.75 4.28 -23.88
C TYR A 235 8.03 4.78 -23.19
N SER A 236 9.21 4.37 -23.65
CA SER A 236 10.48 4.94 -23.19
C SER A 236 10.54 6.46 -23.44
N ARG A 237 10.10 6.93 -24.61
CA ARG A 237 10.00 8.37 -24.90
C ARG A 237 8.95 9.07 -24.04
N ILE A 238 7.78 8.47 -23.80
CA ILE A 238 6.77 9.04 -22.88
C ILE A 238 7.34 9.20 -21.46
N TYR A 239 8.09 8.21 -20.97
CA TYR A 239 8.77 8.28 -19.67
C TYR A 239 9.75 9.47 -19.60
N GLN A 240 10.56 9.66 -20.65
CA GLN A 240 11.50 10.79 -20.76
C GLN A 240 10.78 12.15 -20.88
N LEU A 241 9.66 12.20 -21.61
CA LEU A 241 8.87 13.43 -21.77
C LEU A 241 8.22 13.85 -20.44
N ASP A 242 7.75 12.90 -19.62
CA ASP A 242 7.27 13.22 -18.27
C ASP A 242 8.41 13.75 -17.40
N GLN A 243 9.59 13.11 -17.43
CA GLN A 243 10.76 13.60 -16.71
C GLN A 243 11.11 15.05 -17.10
N MET A 244 11.15 15.33 -18.41
CA MET A 244 11.39 16.68 -18.92
C MET A 244 10.33 17.68 -18.45
N ALA A 245 9.05 17.30 -18.44
CA ALA A 245 7.98 18.14 -17.95
C ALA A 245 8.16 18.49 -16.47
N GLN A 246 8.54 17.51 -15.64
CA GLN A 246 8.80 17.70 -14.21
C GLN A 246 10.06 18.51 -13.90
N ASP A 247 11.02 18.50 -14.83
CA ASP A 247 12.19 19.38 -14.81
C ASP A 247 11.87 20.82 -15.28
N GLY A 248 10.59 21.12 -15.55
CA GLY A 248 10.11 22.44 -15.95
C GLY A 248 10.19 22.73 -17.45
N LYS A 249 10.61 21.75 -18.26
CA LYS A 249 10.68 21.87 -19.74
C LYS A 249 9.33 21.51 -20.38
N LEU A 250 8.27 22.17 -19.93
CA LEU A 250 6.89 21.85 -20.31
C LEU A 250 6.64 22.01 -21.82
N LYS A 251 7.27 23.02 -22.44
CA LYS A 251 7.11 23.28 -23.87
C LYS A 251 7.71 22.15 -24.72
N GLU A 252 8.93 21.75 -24.41
CA GLU A 252 9.62 20.66 -25.10
C GLU A 252 8.92 19.32 -24.87
N ALA A 253 8.45 19.06 -23.65
CA ALA A 253 7.66 17.87 -23.34
C ALA A 253 6.35 17.84 -24.15
N LYS A 254 5.65 18.97 -24.26
CA LYS A 254 4.43 19.11 -25.06
C LYS A 254 4.69 18.87 -26.54
N GLU A 255 5.73 19.48 -27.11
CA GLU A 255 6.13 19.28 -28.51
C GLU A 255 6.45 17.81 -28.79
N GLY A 256 7.20 17.14 -27.90
CA GLY A 256 7.48 15.71 -28.01
C GLY A 256 6.24 14.83 -27.92
N CYS A 257 5.30 15.15 -27.02
CA CYS A 257 4.03 14.41 -26.94
C CYS A 257 3.21 14.53 -28.24
N LEU A 258 3.14 15.73 -28.84
CA LEU A 258 2.46 15.92 -30.12
C LEU A 258 3.14 15.12 -31.26
N GLN A 259 4.46 14.99 -31.22
CA GLN A 259 5.19 14.16 -32.17
C GLN A 259 4.88 12.67 -32.00
N GLU A 260 4.81 12.18 -30.76
CA GLU A 260 4.43 10.78 -30.49
C GLU A 260 3.01 10.45 -31.00
N LEU A 261 2.08 11.41 -30.95
CA LEU A 261 0.71 11.21 -31.45
C LEU A 261 0.62 11.03 -32.98
N ILE A 262 1.66 11.35 -33.75
CA ILE A 262 1.69 11.10 -35.20
C ILE A 262 1.67 9.60 -35.48
N ASP A 263 2.48 8.84 -34.73
CA ASP A 263 2.60 7.39 -34.89
C ASP A 263 1.67 6.62 -33.94
N PHE A 264 1.34 7.21 -32.78
CA PHE A 264 0.50 6.61 -31.73
C PHE A 264 -0.72 7.49 -31.39
N PRO A 265 -1.64 7.75 -32.34
CA PRO A 265 -2.75 8.69 -32.17
C PRO A 265 -3.83 8.25 -31.17
N GLN A 266 -3.76 7.01 -30.68
CA GLN A 266 -4.71 6.44 -29.70
C GLN A 266 -4.02 6.14 -28.37
N CYS A 267 -2.89 6.77 -28.06
CA CYS A 267 -2.20 6.55 -26.80
C CYS A 267 -2.79 7.45 -25.69
N PRO A 268 -3.52 6.89 -24.70
CA PRO A 268 -4.21 7.70 -23.70
C PRO A 268 -3.24 8.42 -22.75
N VAL A 269 -2.08 7.83 -22.44
CA VAL A 269 -1.08 8.47 -21.57
C VAL A 269 -0.49 9.72 -22.23
N THR A 270 -0.28 9.72 -23.55
CA THR A 270 0.25 10.88 -24.26
C THR A 270 -0.70 12.07 -24.15
N TYR A 271 -2.01 11.85 -24.31
CA TYR A 271 -3.03 12.88 -24.07
C TYR A 271 -3.09 13.31 -22.59
N TYR A 272 -2.95 12.36 -21.66
CA TYR A 272 -2.91 12.70 -20.24
C TYR A 272 -1.71 13.59 -19.90
N LEU A 273 -0.51 13.26 -20.40
CA LEU A 273 0.70 14.07 -20.22
C LEU A 273 0.58 15.44 -20.90
N LEU A 274 -0.02 15.52 -22.10
CA LEU A 274 -0.36 16.80 -22.73
C LEU A 274 -1.24 17.66 -21.82
N SER A 275 -2.24 17.06 -21.14
CA SER A 275 -3.09 17.80 -20.19
C SER A 275 -2.32 18.38 -18.99
N LEU A 276 -1.17 17.80 -18.64
CA LEU A 276 -0.32 18.25 -17.54
C LEU A 276 0.69 19.32 -17.99
N CYS A 277 1.07 19.32 -19.27
CA CYS A 277 1.99 20.29 -19.86
C CYS A 277 1.30 21.51 -20.49
N GLU A 278 -0.03 21.55 -20.52
CA GLU A 278 -0.81 22.57 -21.19
C GLU A 278 -1.16 23.75 -20.28
N ASP A 279 -0.74 24.96 -20.66
CA ASP A 279 -1.03 26.19 -19.95
C ASP A 279 -2.48 26.67 -20.16
N ASN A 280 -3.10 26.35 -21.30
CA ASN A 280 -4.49 26.70 -21.59
C ASN A 280 -5.47 25.74 -20.87
N PRO A 281 -6.27 26.19 -19.88
CA PRO A 281 -7.14 25.31 -19.09
C PRO A 281 -8.25 24.64 -19.90
N GLU A 282 -8.70 25.21 -21.02
CA GLU A 282 -9.71 24.60 -21.88
C GLU A 282 -9.11 23.43 -22.65
N LEU A 283 -7.94 23.64 -23.26
CA LEU A 283 -7.24 22.62 -24.01
C LEU A 283 -6.70 21.50 -23.10
N ALA A 284 -6.23 21.84 -21.90
CA ALA A 284 -5.85 20.86 -20.90
C ALA A 284 -7.03 19.94 -20.53
N ARG A 285 -8.23 20.51 -20.35
CA ARG A 285 -9.45 19.72 -20.12
C ARG A 285 -9.83 18.87 -21.32
N GLU A 286 -9.69 19.38 -22.53
CA GLU A 286 -9.93 18.61 -23.77
C GLU A 286 -8.98 17.41 -23.87
N TYR A 287 -7.68 17.60 -23.67
CA TYR A 287 -6.73 16.48 -23.67
C TYR A 287 -7.04 15.44 -22.60
N ARG A 288 -7.42 15.88 -21.39
CA ARG A 288 -7.84 14.96 -20.32
C ARG A 288 -9.11 14.20 -20.68
N GLN A 289 -10.06 14.86 -21.35
CA GLN A 289 -11.28 14.22 -21.86
C GLN A 289 -10.95 13.16 -22.91
N ILE A 290 -10.09 13.48 -23.88
CA ILE A 290 -9.64 12.53 -24.91
C ILE A 290 -8.96 11.31 -24.27
N ALA A 291 -8.05 11.51 -23.32
CA ALA A 291 -7.40 10.42 -22.60
C ALA A 291 -8.43 9.49 -21.91
N GLY A 292 -9.44 10.08 -21.26
CA GLY A 292 -10.52 9.35 -20.61
C GLY A 292 -11.51 8.68 -21.57
N ASP A 293 -11.69 9.20 -22.78
CA ASP A 293 -12.54 8.60 -23.81
C ASP A 293 -11.85 7.41 -24.50
N ILE A 294 -10.52 7.47 -24.67
CA ILE A 294 -9.71 6.34 -25.14
C ILE A 294 -9.65 5.26 -24.05
N LEU A 295 -9.36 5.64 -22.80
CA LEU A 295 -9.25 4.71 -21.67
C LEU A 295 -9.92 5.33 -20.42
N PRO A 296 -11.11 4.82 -19.99
CA PRO A 296 -11.90 5.38 -18.89
C PRO A 296 -11.15 5.59 -17.57
N GLN A 297 -10.10 4.82 -17.31
CA GLN A 297 -9.26 4.95 -16.11
C GLN A 297 -8.55 6.32 -16.03
N TYR A 298 -8.35 7.02 -17.14
CA TYR A 298 -7.79 8.38 -17.13
C TYR A 298 -8.82 9.48 -16.81
N LYS A 299 -10.11 9.15 -16.69
CA LYS A 299 -11.13 10.11 -16.24
C LYS A 299 -10.83 10.59 -14.82
N PRO A 300 -11.14 11.86 -14.47
CA PRO A 300 -11.10 12.33 -13.09
C PRO A 300 -11.93 11.41 -12.19
N ASN A 301 -11.39 11.13 -11.00
CA ASN A 301 -12.04 10.29 -10.00
C ASN A 301 -11.69 10.85 -8.60
N VAL A 302 -12.71 11.26 -7.83
CA VAL A 302 -12.53 11.82 -6.49
C VAL A 302 -11.93 10.79 -5.54
N LEU A 303 -12.39 9.54 -5.56
CA LEU A 303 -11.88 8.48 -4.71
C LEU A 303 -10.37 8.31 -4.88
N ARG A 304 -9.89 8.21 -6.12
CA ARG A 304 -8.45 8.15 -6.41
C ARG A 304 -7.73 9.41 -5.92
N SER A 305 -8.33 10.60 -6.08
CA SER A 305 -7.72 11.86 -5.65
C SER A 305 -7.57 11.94 -4.12
N THR A 306 -8.58 11.51 -3.36
CA THR A 306 -8.54 11.52 -1.90
C THR A 306 -7.56 10.48 -1.36
N ASN A 307 -7.51 9.29 -1.95
CA ASN A 307 -6.55 8.26 -1.56
C ASN A 307 -5.11 8.62 -1.93
N ALA A 308 -4.90 9.30 -3.05
CA ALA A 308 -3.58 9.79 -3.43
C ALA A 308 -3.00 10.80 -2.45
N ILE A 309 -3.85 11.56 -1.74
CA ILE A 309 -3.40 12.46 -0.66
C ILE A 309 -2.96 11.65 0.57
N MET A 310 -3.74 10.63 0.95
CA MET A 310 -3.46 9.82 2.14
C MET A 310 -2.24 8.91 1.95
N SER A 311 -2.21 8.13 0.88
CA SER A 311 -1.17 7.10 0.62
C SER A 311 0.21 7.69 0.34
N ARG A 312 0.28 8.86 -0.31
CA ARG A 312 1.54 9.53 -0.67
C ARG A 312 1.85 10.75 0.17
N GLU A 313 1.12 10.93 1.28
CA GLU A 313 1.30 12.02 2.24
C GLU A 313 1.38 13.41 1.58
N LEU A 314 0.55 13.66 0.56
CA LEU A 314 0.59 14.93 -0.14
C LEU A 314 0.16 16.06 0.78
N ASN A 315 0.78 17.22 0.63
CA ASN A 315 0.31 18.43 1.31
C ASN A 315 -1.09 18.81 0.82
N PHE A 316 -1.99 19.06 1.77
CA PHE A 316 -3.35 19.50 1.49
C PHE A 316 -3.84 20.43 2.60
N ASP A 317 -4.88 21.18 2.29
CA ASP A 317 -5.53 22.10 3.21
C ASP A 317 -7.06 21.99 3.11
N LYS A 318 -7.76 22.84 3.87
CA LYS A 318 -9.22 22.85 3.88
C LYS A 318 -9.82 23.25 2.53
N GLU A 319 -9.15 24.11 1.75
CA GLU A 319 -9.63 24.50 0.42
C GLU A 319 -9.57 23.32 -0.56
N THR A 320 -8.52 22.50 -0.45
CA THR A 320 -8.37 21.23 -1.18
C THR A 320 -9.56 20.31 -0.92
N LEU A 321 -9.94 20.12 0.35
CA LEU A 321 -11.08 19.26 0.71
C LEU A 321 -12.42 19.80 0.20
N VAL A 322 -12.64 21.11 0.28
CA VAL A 322 -13.85 21.75 -0.27
C VAL A 322 -13.93 21.57 -1.80
N SER A 323 -12.80 21.63 -2.49
CA SER A 323 -12.75 21.36 -3.94
C SER A 323 -13.11 19.89 -4.26
N LEU A 324 -12.61 18.94 -3.48
CA LEU A 324 -12.92 17.52 -3.62
C LEU A 324 -14.39 17.21 -3.32
N GLU A 325 -14.99 17.86 -2.32
CA GLU A 325 -16.43 17.75 -2.04
C GLU A 325 -17.28 18.23 -3.22
N LYS A 326 -16.95 19.37 -3.83
CA LYS A 326 -17.66 19.87 -5.02
C LYS A 326 -17.53 18.92 -6.21
N ARG A 327 -16.35 18.32 -6.39
CA ARG A 327 -16.16 17.31 -7.43
C ARG A 327 -17.02 16.08 -7.17
N LEU A 328 -17.09 15.61 -5.93
CA LEU A 328 -17.90 14.45 -5.53
C LEU A 328 -19.39 14.63 -5.85
N GLU A 329 -19.90 15.87 -5.80
CA GLU A 329 -21.29 16.19 -6.16
C GLU A 329 -21.58 16.09 -7.68
N THR A 330 -20.54 16.14 -8.52
CA THR A 330 -20.68 16.25 -9.98
C THR A 330 -20.10 15.06 -10.76
N GLU A 331 -19.13 14.35 -10.17
CA GLU A 331 -18.50 13.20 -10.81
C GLU A 331 -19.46 11.98 -10.82
N PRO A 332 -19.57 11.27 -11.94
CA PRO A 332 -20.44 10.11 -12.06
C PRO A 332 -19.80 8.88 -11.40
N LEU A 333 -19.98 8.75 -10.09
CA LEU A 333 -19.52 7.62 -9.29
C LEU A 333 -20.66 6.65 -8.98
N ASP A 334 -20.35 5.36 -8.82
CA ASP A 334 -21.32 4.43 -8.26
C ASP A 334 -21.50 4.63 -6.74
N ALA A 335 -22.46 3.93 -6.15
CA ALA A 335 -22.75 4.07 -4.71
C ALA A 335 -21.58 3.63 -3.82
N GLY A 336 -20.79 2.63 -4.24
CA GLY A 336 -19.62 2.15 -3.51
C GLY A 336 -18.48 3.17 -3.57
N GLU A 337 -18.17 3.69 -4.76
CA GLU A 337 -17.16 4.74 -4.94
C GLU A 337 -17.55 6.03 -4.20
N THR A 338 -18.83 6.41 -4.22
CA THR A 338 -19.33 7.59 -3.48
C THR A 338 -19.17 7.41 -1.97
N GLN A 339 -19.51 6.22 -1.46
CA GLN A 339 -19.34 5.87 -0.05
C GLN A 339 -17.86 5.91 0.37
N LEU A 340 -16.96 5.31 -0.42
CA LEU A 340 -15.52 5.30 -0.15
C LEU A 340 -14.89 6.70 -0.28
N SER A 341 -15.41 7.54 -1.17
CA SER A 341 -14.97 8.94 -1.31
C SER A 341 -15.32 9.74 -0.07
N HIS A 342 -16.54 9.58 0.47
CA HIS A 342 -16.88 10.18 1.76
C HIS A 342 -16.05 9.62 2.90
N PHE A 343 -15.77 8.32 2.91
CA PHE A 343 -14.91 7.73 3.93
C PHE A 343 -13.51 8.37 3.89
N SER A 344 -12.91 8.48 2.70
CA SER A 344 -11.60 9.09 2.50
C SER A 344 -11.58 10.55 2.94
N LEU A 345 -12.60 11.33 2.55
CA LEU A 345 -12.75 12.71 2.99
C LEU A 345 -12.89 12.82 4.52
N GLY A 346 -13.63 11.91 5.16
CA GLY A 346 -13.74 11.86 6.61
C GLY A 346 -12.40 11.67 7.31
N LEU A 347 -11.53 10.81 6.76
CA LEU A 347 -10.17 10.60 7.26
C LEU A 347 -9.30 11.85 7.03
N LEU A 348 -9.38 12.49 5.86
CA LEU A 348 -8.65 13.71 5.55
C LEU A 348 -9.08 14.91 6.42
N TYR A 349 -10.38 15.07 6.68
CA TYR A 349 -10.86 16.06 7.64
C TYR A 349 -10.38 15.73 9.07
N SER A 350 -10.27 14.45 9.40
CA SER A 350 -9.76 14.02 10.71
C SER A 350 -8.28 14.40 10.90
N SER A 351 -7.44 14.24 9.87
CA SER A 351 -6.03 14.63 9.94
C SER A 351 -5.82 16.16 9.99
N LEU A 352 -6.81 16.95 9.57
CA LEU A 352 -6.87 18.40 9.83
C LEU A 352 -7.43 18.76 11.24
N ASN A 353 -7.64 17.77 12.11
CA ASN A 353 -8.31 17.92 13.41
C ASN A 353 -9.75 18.50 13.33
N ASP A 354 -10.40 18.41 12.17
CA ASP A 354 -11.76 18.89 11.94
C ASP A 354 -12.78 17.78 12.24
N LEU A 355 -13.07 17.58 13.53
CA LEU A 355 -14.06 16.61 14.00
C LEU A 355 -15.44 16.77 13.34
N ASN A 356 -15.85 18.00 13.02
CA ASN A 356 -17.16 18.25 12.42
C ASN A 356 -17.19 17.78 10.96
N GLY A 357 -16.12 18.04 10.21
CA GLY A 357 -15.94 17.49 8.86
C GLY A 357 -15.92 15.97 8.86
N ALA A 358 -15.18 15.36 9.79
CA ALA A 358 -15.13 13.91 9.95
C ALA A 358 -16.53 13.30 10.23
N LEU A 359 -17.29 13.89 11.16
CA LEU A 359 -18.64 13.45 11.51
C LEU A 359 -19.63 13.63 10.35
N LYS A 360 -19.56 14.73 9.60
CA LYS A 360 -20.38 14.97 8.39
C LYS A 360 -20.19 13.82 7.39
N HIS A 361 -18.95 13.46 7.12
CA HIS A 361 -18.65 12.40 6.17
C HIS A 361 -18.98 11.01 6.69
N TYR A 362 -18.76 10.74 7.97
CA TYR A 362 -19.22 9.51 8.61
C TYR A 362 -20.74 9.32 8.46
N GLN A 363 -21.53 10.38 8.67
CA GLN A 363 -22.98 10.37 8.46
C GLN A 363 -23.35 10.11 7.00
N ALA A 364 -22.62 10.68 6.04
CA ALA A 364 -22.83 10.43 4.62
C ALA A 364 -22.57 8.95 4.26
N CYS A 365 -21.47 8.36 4.77
CA CYS A 365 -21.18 6.95 4.59
C CYS A 365 -22.32 6.06 5.12
N GLN A 366 -22.78 6.32 6.35
CA GLN A 366 -23.89 5.58 6.98
C GLN A 366 -25.22 5.71 6.21
N THR A 367 -25.43 6.82 5.51
CA THR A 367 -26.63 7.05 4.69
C THR A 367 -26.60 6.28 3.38
N ILE A 368 -25.44 6.21 2.72
CA ILE A 368 -25.29 5.56 1.41
C ILE A 368 -25.32 4.03 1.56
N LYS A 369 -24.50 3.51 2.48
CA LYS A 369 -24.44 2.08 2.77
C LYS A 369 -24.26 1.91 4.27
N LYS A 370 -25.30 1.43 4.94
CA LYS A 370 -25.24 1.17 6.38
C LYS A 370 -24.17 0.11 6.65
N GLY A 371 -23.26 0.39 7.59
CA GLY A 371 -22.14 -0.49 7.90
C GLY A 371 -21.29 0.07 9.03
N ILE A 372 -20.15 -0.56 9.29
CA ILE A 372 -19.15 -0.06 10.26
C ILE A 372 -17.97 0.47 9.46
N TYR A 373 -17.39 1.58 9.92
CA TYR A 373 -16.22 2.23 9.32
C TYR A 373 -15.12 2.34 10.37
N PRO A 374 -14.40 1.25 10.68
CA PRO A 374 -13.52 1.15 11.83
C PRO A 374 -12.42 2.22 11.83
N GLN A 375 -11.73 2.45 10.71
CA GLN A 375 -10.67 3.48 10.60
C GLN A 375 -11.18 4.91 10.84
N LEU A 376 -12.35 5.26 10.28
CA LEU A 376 -12.94 6.58 10.50
C LEU A 376 -13.49 6.71 11.92
N SER A 377 -14.03 5.63 12.47
CA SER A 377 -14.49 5.59 13.86
C SER A 377 -13.32 5.75 14.83
N LEU A 378 -12.19 5.08 14.58
CA LEU A 378 -10.97 5.24 15.35
C LEU A 378 -10.50 6.71 15.34
N SER A 379 -10.48 7.32 14.14
CA SER A 379 -10.08 8.71 13.96
C SER A 379 -11.01 9.69 14.70
N ILE A 380 -12.33 9.50 14.59
CA ILE A 380 -13.34 10.30 15.32
C ILE A 380 -13.17 10.12 16.83
N GLY A 381 -13.03 8.88 17.31
CA GLY A 381 -12.82 8.58 18.73
C GLY A 381 -11.55 9.24 19.27
N ALA A 382 -10.43 9.16 18.55
CA ALA A 382 -9.19 9.81 18.91
C ALA A 382 -9.32 11.35 18.99
N LEU A 383 -10.01 11.97 18.02
CA LEU A 383 -10.26 13.41 18.03
C LEU A 383 -11.18 13.85 19.16
N SER A 384 -12.24 13.09 19.45
CA SER A 384 -13.10 13.32 20.61
C SER A 384 -12.31 13.26 21.91
N LEU A 385 -11.38 12.30 22.05
CA LEU A 385 -10.47 12.24 23.20
C LEU A 385 -9.55 13.45 23.32
N GLN A 386 -8.99 13.92 22.21
CA GLN A 386 -8.17 15.13 22.19
C GLN A 386 -8.94 16.36 22.67
N LYS A 387 -10.25 16.41 22.42
CA LYS A 387 -11.17 17.46 22.89
C LYS A 387 -11.70 17.24 24.31
N GLY A 388 -11.31 16.16 24.97
CA GLY A 388 -11.80 15.80 26.32
C GLY A 388 -13.22 15.22 26.34
N GLN A 389 -13.77 14.85 25.19
CA GLN A 389 -15.12 14.30 25.04
C GLN A 389 -15.08 12.77 25.17
N GLU A 390 -14.64 12.26 26.32
CA GLU A 390 -14.35 10.83 26.52
C GLU A 390 -15.59 9.95 26.35
N ALA A 391 -16.74 10.38 26.87
CA ALA A 391 -18.01 9.66 26.72
C ALA A 391 -18.48 9.57 25.26
N GLU A 392 -18.19 10.59 24.44
CA GLU A 392 -18.54 10.59 23.01
C GLU A 392 -17.59 9.71 22.19
N ALA A 393 -16.34 9.54 22.64
CA ALA A 393 -15.33 8.74 21.95
C ALA A 393 -15.62 7.24 22.03
N ILE A 394 -16.09 6.74 23.18
CA ILE A 394 -16.30 5.32 23.46
C ILE A 394 -17.07 4.58 22.34
N PRO A 395 -18.27 5.01 21.90
CA PRO A 395 -19.01 4.25 20.87
C PRO A 395 -18.27 4.18 19.53
N TYR A 396 -17.46 5.17 19.17
CA TYR A 396 -16.64 5.12 17.96
C TYR A 396 -15.42 4.20 18.12
N LEU A 397 -14.81 4.19 19.31
CA LEU A 397 -13.72 3.25 19.62
C LEU A 397 -14.22 1.81 19.67
N GLU A 398 -15.42 1.55 20.20
CA GLU A 398 -16.08 0.25 20.16
C GLU A 398 -16.36 -0.20 18.72
N ASN A 399 -16.80 0.71 17.85
CA ASN A 399 -16.94 0.43 16.42
C ASN A 399 -15.58 0.10 15.76
N ALA A 400 -14.51 0.77 16.18
CA ALA A 400 -13.15 0.51 15.69
C ALA A 400 -12.60 -0.87 16.12
N LEU A 401 -13.21 -1.55 17.10
CA LEU A 401 -12.83 -2.92 17.44
C LEU A 401 -13.34 -3.98 16.44
N ASN A 402 -14.06 -3.58 15.38
CA ASN A 402 -14.62 -4.51 14.39
C ASN A 402 -13.68 -4.76 13.19
N ASP A 403 -12.41 -4.43 13.30
CA ASP A 403 -11.41 -4.62 12.26
C ASP A 403 -10.01 -4.80 12.84
N GLU A 404 -9.31 -5.83 12.38
CA GLU A 404 -8.00 -6.25 12.88
C GLU A 404 -6.97 -5.12 12.77
N SER A 405 -7.07 -4.26 11.74
CA SER A 405 -6.14 -3.13 11.54
C SER A 405 -6.32 -2.00 12.57
N THR A 406 -7.52 -1.84 13.13
CA THR A 406 -7.82 -0.76 14.09
C THR A 406 -7.94 -1.21 15.53
N GLU A 407 -8.16 -2.50 15.76
CA GLU A 407 -8.30 -3.10 17.09
C GLU A 407 -7.19 -2.71 18.09
N PRO A 408 -5.88 -2.80 17.76
CA PRO A 408 -4.82 -2.53 18.74
C PRO A 408 -4.84 -1.10 19.27
N GLU A 409 -5.10 -0.13 18.39
CA GLU A 409 -5.16 1.28 18.77
C GLU A 409 -6.49 1.62 19.47
N ALA A 410 -7.61 1.04 19.05
CA ALA A 410 -8.89 1.17 19.73
C ALA A 410 -8.83 0.65 21.18
N TYR A 411 -8.28 -0.55 21.40
CA TYR A 411 -8.03 -1.09 22.74
C TYR A 411 -7.09 -0.18 23.56
N THR A 412 -6.07 0.40 22.94
CA THR A 412 -5.17 1.36 23.62
C THR A 412 -5.93 2.60 24.10
N PHE A 413 -6.81 3.17 23.27
CA PHE A 413 -7.61 4.33 23.64
C PHE A 413 -8.66 4.02 24.71
N LEU A 414 -9.38 2.90 24.60
CA LEU A 414 -10.33 2.44 25.61
C LEU A 414 -9.63 2.19 26.96
N GLY A 415 -8.48 1.53 26.93
CA GLY A 415 -7.64 1.32 28.10
C GLY A 415 -7.20 2.62 28.77
N HIS A 416 -6.85 3.64 27.97
CA HIS A 416 -6.51 4.96 28.48
C HIS A 416 -7.71 5.69 29.11
N ILE A 417 -8.91 5.61 28.50
CA ILE A 417 -10.14 6.16 29.08
C ILE A 417 -10.41 5.51 30.44
N TYR A 418 -10.43 4.18 30.51
CA TYR A 418 -10.70 3.47 31.76
C TYR A 418 -9.65 3.71 32.83
N PHE A 419 -8.38 3.89 32.45
CA PHE A 419 -7.32 4.29 33.38
C PHE A 419 -7.62 5.66 34.02
N LYS A 420 -8.02 6.66 33.22
CA LYS A 420 -8.37 8.00 33.73
C LYS A 420 -9.62 7.99 34.62
N GLU A 421 -10.58 7.12 34.31
CA GLU A 421 -11.77 6.90 35.15
C GLU A 421 -11.49 6.07 36.41
N ALA A 422 -10.22 5.73 36.70
CA ALA A 422 -9.78 4.86 37.79
C ALA A 422 -10.40 3.45 37.76
N LYS A 423 -10.89 3.00 36.59
CA LYS A 423 -11.38 1.64 36.34
C LYS A 423 -10.23 0.74 35.92
N TYR A 424 -9.24 0.58 36.81
CA TYR A 424 -7.94 -0.02 36.47
C TYR A 424 -8.01 -1.45 35.94
N ASN A 425 -8.97 -2.28 36.39
CA ASN A 425 -9.12 -3.64 35.87
C ASN A 425 -9.56 -3.63 34.39
N LEU A 426 -10.54 -2.79 34.02
CA LEU A 426 -10.94 -2.64 32.62
C LEU A 426 -9.81 -2.05 31.77
N ALA A 427 -9.02 -1.14 32.35
CA ALA A 427 -7.83 -0.62 31.69
C ALA A 427 -6.81 -1.73 31.41
N LEU A 428 -6.54 -2.62 32.37
CA LEU A 428 -5.65 -3.77 32.17
C LEU A 428 -6.16 -4.68 31.05
N ASP A 429 -7.44 -5.06 31.07
CA ASP A 429 -8.03 -5.98 30.08
C ASP A 429 -7.81 -5.45 28.65
N ASN A 430 -8.14 -4.18 28.41
CA ASN A 430 -7.97 -3.55 27.10
C ASN A 430 -6.50 -3.40 26.72
N LEU A 431 -5.64 -2.95 27.64
CA LEU A 431 -4.23 -2.71 27.33
C LEU A 431 -3.44 -4.01 27.11
N LEU A 432 -3.86 -5.12 27.73
CA LEU A 432 -3.29 -6.44 27.49
C LEU A 432 -3.63 -6.93 26.09
N MET A 433 -4.89 -6.78 25.64
CA MET A 433 -5.30 -7.06 24.26
C MET A 433 -4.49 -6.23 23.25
N ALA A 434 -4.36 -4.91 23.48
CA ALA A 434 -3.55 -4.04 22.62
C ALA A 434 -2.08 -4.48 22.53
N LYS A 435 -1.47 -4.91 23.65
CA LYS A 435 -0.09 -5.40 23.70
C LYS A 435 0.07 -6.73 22.97
N GLU A 436 -0.93 -7.61 23.05
CA GLU A 436 -0.92 -8.91 22.38
C GLU A 436 -1.00 -8.74 20.87
N LEU A 437 -1.94 -7.91 20.40
CA LEU A 437 -2.14 -7.66 18.97
C LEU A 437 -1.02 -6.82 18.33
N LEU A 438 -0.41 -5.90 19.09
CA LEU A 438 0.71 -5.08 18.59
C LEU A 438 1.89 -5.06 19.59
N PRO A 439 2.70 -6.14 19.65
CA PRO A 439 3.79 -6.29 20.62
C PRO A 439 4.88 -5.21 20.54
N GLY A 440 5.04 -4.59 19.37
CA GLY A 440 5.98 -3.49 19.12
C GLY A 440 5.48 -2.11 19.60
N SER A 441 4.21 -1.96 19.98
CA SER A 441 3.66 -0.67 20.37
C SER A 441 4.04 -0.26 21.79
N LYS A 442 4.74 0.88 21.91
CA LYS A 442 5.21 1.41 23.20
C LYS A 442 4.07 1.99 24.04
N LYS A 443 3.01 2.51 23.41
CA LYS A 443 1.88 3.20 24.06
C LYS A 443 1.15 2.29 25.08
N PRO A 444 0.64 1.09 24.72
CA PRO A 444 -0.05 0.22 25.67
C PRO A 444 0.87 -0.27 26.78
N VAL A 445 2.16 -0.56 26.48
CA VAL A 445 3.13 -1.00 27.51
C VAL A 445 3.36 0.07 28.56
N LYS A 446 3.44 1.35 28.17
CA LYS A 446 3.54 2.48 29.11
C LYS A 446 2.31 2.59 30.00
N LEU A 447 1.11 2.51 29.41
CA LEU A 447 -0.16 2.59 30.15
C LEU A 447 -0.34 1.38 31.09
N LEU A 448 0.11 0.18 30.70
CA LEU A 448 0.13 -1.00 31.57
C LEU A 448 0.99 -0.76 32.81
N ALA A 449 2.21 -0.24 32.63
CA ALA A 449 3.08 0.08 33.76
C ALA A 449 2.41 1.11 34.71
N GLN A 450 1.77 2.15 34.17
CA GLN A 450 1.02 3.12 34.96
C GLN A 450 -0.15 2.47 35.70
N THR A 451 -0.91 1.60 35.02
CA THR A 451 -2.07 0.91 35.59
C THR A 451 -1.68 -0.04 36.72
N TYR A 452 -0.63 -0.86 36.54
CA TYR A 452 -0.13 -1.75 37.60
C TYR A 452 0.39 -0.98 38.81
N LYS A 453 1.00 0.20 38.60
CA LYS A 453 1.43 1.07 39.69
C LYS A 453 0.25 1.57 40.53
N GLU A 454 -0.84 2.02 39.89
CA GLU A 454 -2.05 2.46 40.62
C GLU A 454 -2.75 1.30 41.35
N LEU A 455 -2.63 0.07 40.85
CA LEU A 455 -3.11 -1.15 41.51
C LEU A 455 -2.20 -1.65 42.64
N GLY A 456 -0.99 -1.11 42.79
CA GLY A 456 0.00 -1.56 43.76
C GLY A 456 0.72 -2.87 43.41
N ASP A 457 0.61 -3.33 42.16
CA ASP A 457 1.34 -4.51 41.66
C ASP A 457 2.75 -4.11 41.21
N GLU A 458 3.66 -4.06 42.18
CA GLU A 458 5.05 -3.64 42.00
C GLU A 458 5.85 -4.53 41.03
N ASP A 459 5.54 -5.82 40.97
CA ASP A 459 6.26 -6.77 40.12
C ASP A 459 5.92 -6.55 38.65
N ASN A 460 4.62 -6.48 38.32
CA ASN A 460 4.18 -6.19 36.95
C ASN A 460 4.52 -4.75 36.54
N TYR A 461 4.48 -3.78 37.45
CA TYR A 461 4.93 -2.42 37.19
C TYR A 461 6.39 -2.40 36.72
N LYS A 462 7.32 -2.98 37.50
CA LYS A 462 8.75 -3.01 37.17
C LYS A 462 9.01 -3.76 35.87
N PHE A 463 8.32 -4.87 35.64
CA PHE A 463 8.41 -5.64 34.41
C PHE A 463 8.04 -4.80 33.17
N HIS A 464 6.85 -4.19 33.16
CA HIS A 464 6.38 -3.40 32.02
C HIS A 464 7.17 -2.10 31.85
N LEU A 465 7.63 -1.47 32.94
CA LEU A 465 8.49 -0.29 32.87
C LEU A 465 9.83 -0.62 32.21
N LYS A 466 10.46 -1.74 32.58
CA LYS A 466 11.71 -2.19 31.94
C LYS A 466 11.50 -2.49 30.46
N LYS A 467 10.40 -3.16 30.10
CA LYS A 467 10.05 -3.43 28.69
C LYS A 467 9.87 -2.13 27.91
N TYR A 468 9.12 -1.17 28.44
CA TYR A 468 8.94 0.15 27.82
C TYR A 468 10.27 0.87 27.58
N GLN A 469 11.18 0.84 28.56
CA GLN A 469 12.53 1.42 28.42
C GLN A 469 13.33 0.71 27.32
N GLN A 470 13.35 -0.62 27.30
CA GLN A 470 14.04 -1.38 26.25
C GLN A 470 13.52 -1.02 24.86
N MET A 471 12.20 -0.99 24.67
CA MET A 471 11.60 -0.59 23.39
C MET A 471 11.98 0.84 22.99
N LYS A 472 12.18 1.75 23.95
CA LYS A 472 12.66 3.11 23.67
C LYS A 472 14.10 3.13 23.11
N PHE A 473 14.95 2.19 23.52
CA PHE A 473 16.35 2.13 23.09
C PHE A 473 16.57 1.35 21.78
N PHE A 474 15.75 0.35 21.46
CA PHE A 474 15.92 -0.51 20.27
C PHE A 474 15.15 -0.07 19.02
N LEU A 475 14.17 0.83 19.17
CA LEU A 475 13.29 1.31 18.08
C LEU A 475 13.48 2.82 17.83
N HIS A 476 14.73 3.27 17.89
CA HIS A 476 15.26 4.60 17.56
C HIS A 476 16.65 4.39 16.95
#